data_AF-A0A8T2NYI2-F1
#
_entry.id   AF-A0A8T2NYI2-F1
#
_cell.length_a   1.000
_cell.length_b   1.000
_cell.length_c   1.000
_cell.angle_alpha   90.00
_cell.angle_beta   90.00
_cell.angle_gamma   90.00
#
_symmetry.space_group_name_H-M   'P 1'
#
loop_
_entity.id
_entity.type
_entity.pdbx_description
1 polymer ?
#
loop_
_entity_poly.entity_id
_entity_poly.type
_entity_poly.pdbx_seq_one_letter_code
_entity_poly.pdbx_strand_id
1 'polypeptide(L)'
;MCILYAVSVLSLLSAAAGAPVPCVDLIRPLDSLDKIMGKWVVVAGATNDAYDQNPLKNFGSFWVKFSPTSQKDSILFTYAIKQHVCIQFSTTATIKNNTLTINNMIEGSGVFLPANDGYLVMSYKSHIGTTTYHFTYLLGEEAKLSDSEQDMYKKQVECLGLLAPVFMDLDKELCPDEEKAPVM
;
A
#
# COMPACT_ATOMS: atom_id res chain seq x y z
N MET A 1 57.36 -35.26 -22.67
CA MET A 1 56.16 -35.75 -21.96
C MET A 1 55.77 -34.68 -20.96
N CYS A 2 54.88 -33.77 -21.34
CA CYS A 2 54.46 -32.62 -20.53
C CYS A 2 53.22 -33.00 -19.72
N ILE A 3 53.29 -32.92 -18.39
CA ILE A 3 52.10 -33.04 -17.54
C ILE A 3 51.86 -31.67 -16.91
N LEU A 4 50.93 -30.91 -17.51
CA LEU A 4 50.43 -29.64 -17.01
C LEU A 4 49.40 -29.93 -15.91
N TYR A 5 49.72 -29.61 -14.66
CA TYR A 5 48.74 -29.63 -13.57
C TYR A 5 47.96 -28.31 -13.59
N ALA A 6 46.75 -28.33 -14.13
CA ALA A 6 45.80 -27.23 -14.00
C ALA A 6 45.10 -27.34 -12.64
N VAL A 7 45.41 -26.43 -11.72
CA VAL A 7 44.68 -26.29 -10.45
C VAL A 7 43.49 -25.36 -10.70
N SER A 8 42.29 -25.92 -10.82
CA SER A 8 41.05 -25.15 -10.90
C SER A 8 40.66 -24.67 -9.50
N VAL A 9 40.74 -23.36 -9.26
CA VAL A 9 40.21 -22.73 -8.04
C VAL A 9 38.69 -22.60 -8.21
N LEU A 10 37.94 -23.45 -7.52
CA LEU A 10 36.47 -23.41 -7.49
C LEU A 10 36.05 -22.31 -6.49
N SER A 11 35.77 -21.10 -6.99
CA SER A 11 35.23 -20.01 -6.19
C SER A 11 33.77 -20.32 -5.83
N LEU A 12 33.55 -20.75 -4.59
CA LEU A 12 32.22 -20.84 -3.96
C LEU A 12 31.64 -19.43 -3.81
N LEU A 13 30.72 -19.04 -4.70
CA LEU A 13 29.82 -17.93 -4.41
C LEU A 13 28.87 -18.40 -3.30
N SER A 14 29.20 -18.10 -2.05
CA SER A 14 28.23 -18.15 -0.96
C SER A 14 27.20 -17.05 -1.18
N ALA A 15 26.09 -17.40 -1.83
CA ALA A 15 24.87 -16.63 -1.75
C ALA A 15 24.38 -16.70 -0.29
N ALA A 16 24.75 -15.72 0.51
CA ALA A 16 24.17 -15.51 1.82
C ALA A 16 22.71 -15.06 1.60
N ALA A 17 21.79 -16.02 1.54
CA ALA A 17 20.38 -15.72 1.75
C ALA A 17 20.26 -15.20 3.19
N GLY A 18 20.01 -13.90 3.35
CA GLY A 18 19.74 -13.31 4.65
C GLY A 18 18.62 -14.08 5.36
N ALA A 19 18.70 -14.20 6.68
CA ALA A 19 17.69 -14.90 7.47
C ALA A 19 16.28 -14.32 7.17
N PRO A 20 15.22 -15.15 7.14
CA PRO A 20 13.86 -14.67 6.96
C PRO A 20 13.53 -13.59 7.99
N VAL A 21 13.08 -12.42 7.53
CA VAL A 21 12.63 -11.35 8.44
C VAL A 21 11.36 -11.82 9.16
N PRO A 22 11.30 -11.75 10.49
CA PRO A 22 10.11 -12.12 11.25
C PRO A 22 8.88 -11.29 10.85
N CYS A 23 7.70 -11.92 10.81
CA CYS A 23 6.46 -11.22 10.50
C CYS A 23 6.20 -10.04 11.43
N VAL A 24 6.53 -10.17 12.72
CA VAL A 24 6.34 -9.11 13.72
C VAL A 24 7.02 -7.80 13.30
N ASP A 25 8.16 -7.87 12.62
CA ASP A 25 8.87 -6.68 12.16
C ASP A 25 8.26 -6.10 10.88
N LEU A 26 7.75 -6.97 9.99
CA LEU A 26 7.14 -6.58 8.72
C LEU A 26 5.77 -5.90 8.88
N ILE A 27 5.04 -6.21 9.96
CA ILE A 27 3.69 -5.66 10.21
C ILE A 27 3.62 -4.77 11.46
N ARG A 28 4.78 -4.35 12.00
CA ARG A 28 4.84 -3.40 13.12
C ARG A 28 4.41 -2.01 12.64
N PRO A 29 3.39 -1.37 13.25
CA PRO A 29 3.00 -0.01 12.89
C PRO A 29 4.18 0.98 12.99
N LEU A 30 4.18 1.99 12.11
CA LEU A 30 5.18 3.06 12.15
C LEU A 30 5.08 3.89 13.44
N ASP A 31 6.24 4.25 13.97
CA ASP A 31 6.38 5.09 15.16
C ASP A 31 6.19 6.58 14.88
N SER A 32 6.20 6.99 13.60
CA SER A 32 5.90 8.35 13.14
C SER A 32 5.16 8.32 11.80
N LEU A 33 4.29 9.31 11.58
CA LEU A 33 3.54 9.52 10.34
C LEU A 33 3.98 10.79 9.59
N ASP A 34 5.15 11.36 9.90
CA ASP A 34 5.61 12.64 9.33
C ASP A 34 5.70 12.64 7.79
N LYS A 35 5.87 11.46 7.19
CA LYS A 35 6.01 11.27 5.74
C LYS A 35 4.72 10.87 5.01
N ILE A 36 3.57 10.75 5.69
CA ILE A 36 2.36 10.25 5.00
C ILE A 36 1.63 11.31 4.18
N MET A 37 1.91 12.60 4.42
CA MET A 37 1.24 13.70 3.73
C MET A 37 1.53 13.68 2.23
N GLY A 38 0.59 14.21 1.45
CA GLY A 38 0.72 14.28 -0.01
C GLY A 38 -0.13 13.26 -0.73
N LYS A 39 0.08 13.19 -2.05
CA LYS A 39 -0.65 12.31 -2.97
C LYS A 39 0.18 11.07 -3.25
N TRP A 40 -0.49 9.92 -3.27
CA TRP A 40 0.10 8.62 -3.49
C TRP A 40 -0.73 7.81 -4.49
N VAL A 41 -0.07 7.09 -5.38
CA VAL A 41 -0.70 6.16 -6.31
C VAL A 41 -0.85 4.81 -5.63
N VAL A 42 -2.05 4.21 -5.69
CA VAL A 42 -2.24 2.84 -5.22
C VAL A 42 -1.70 1.90 -6.29
N VAL A 43 -0.62 1.19 -5.97
CA VAL A 43 0.08 0.30 -6.91
C VAL A 43 -0.24 -1.17 -6.67
N ALA A 44 -0.70 -1.52 -5.46
CA ALA A 44 -1.21 -2.85 -5.14
C ALA A 44 -2.22 -2.80 -3.98
N GLY A 45 -3.06 -3.83 -3.88
CA GLY A 45 -4.06 -3.96 -2.83
C GLY A 45 -4.33 -5.42 -2.46
N ALA A 46 -4.69 -5.67 -1.20
CA ALA A 46 -5.12 -6.98 -0.72
C ALA A 46 -6.24 -6.82 0.31
N THR A 47 -7.05 -7.86 0.46
CA THR A 47 -8.15 -7.89 1.43
C THR A 47 -8.37 -9.31 1.96
N ASN A 48 -9.04 -9.45 3.11
CA ASN A 48 -9.48 -10.74 3.65
C ASN A 48 -10.78 -11.24 3.02
N ASP A 49 -11.46 -10.43 2.20
CA ASP A 49 -12.74 -10.76 1.59
C ASP A 49 -12.61 -10.89 0.06
N ALA A 50 -13.05 -12.03 -0.49
CA ALA A 50 -12.91 -12.33 -1.91
C ALA A 50 -13.83 -11.48 -2.80
N TYR A 51 -14.98 -11.04 -2.28
CA TYR A 51 -15.90 -10.17 -3.00
C TYR A 51 -15.28 -8.77 -3.16
N ASP A 52 -14.68 -8.25 -2.09
CA ASP A 52 -13.98 -6.96 -2.11
C ASP A 52 -12.66 -6.97 -2.88
N GLN A 53 -12.06 -8.14 -3.10
CA GLN A 53 -10.85 -8.25 -3.93
C GLN A 53 -11.16 -8.08 -5.42
N ASN A 54 -12.36 -8.44 -5.88
CA ASN A 54 -12.71 -8.40 -7.29
C ASN A 54 -12.70 -6.96 -7.88
N PRO A 55 -13.22 -5.92 -7.20
CA PRO A 55 -13.06 -4.54 -7.63
C PRO A 55 -11.61 -4.12 -7.87
N LEU A 56 -10.66 -4.54 -7.01
CA LEU A 56 -9.24 -4.18 -7.15
C LEU A 56 -8.65 -4.65 -8.49
N LYS A 57 -9.14 -5.76 -9.05
CA LYS A 57 -8.70 -6.30 -10.35
C LYS A 57 -9.22 -5.49 -11.54
N ASN A 58 -10.27 -4.70 -11.32
CA ASN A 58 -11.02 -4.01 -12.37
C ASN A 58 -10.94 -2.48 -12.28
N PHE A 59 -10.29 -1.95 -11.24
CA PHE A 59 -10.01 -0.51 -11.18
C PHE A 59 -9.01 -0.14 -12.27
N GLY A 60 -9.30 0.94 -13.00
CA GLY A 60 -8.40 1.48 -14.00
C GLY A 60 -7.19 2.12 -13.33
N SER A 61 -7.41 3.15 -12.53
CA SER A 61 -6.35 3.79 -11.76
C SER A 61 -6.90 4.30 -10.42
N PHE A 62 -6.03 4.40 -9.41
CA PHE A 62 -6.45 4.74 -8.05
C PHE A 62 -5.36 5.55 -7.37
N TRP A 63 -5.70 6.71 -6.83
CA TRP A 63 -4.81 7.49 -5.97
C TRP A 63 -5.51 7.90 -4.69
N VAL A 64 -4.71 8.12 -3.65
CA VAL A 64 -5.11 8.68 -2.36
C VAL A 64 -4.30 9.92 -2.06
N LYS A 65 -4.83 10.82 -1.25
CA LYS A 65 -4.16 12.05 -0.82
C LYS A 65 -4.49 12.33 0.64
N PHE A 66 -3.45 12.56 1.42
CA PHE A 66 -3.54 12.99 2.81
C PHE A 66 -3.15 14.46 2.89
N SER A 67 -4.09 15.32 3.30
CA SER A 67 -3.87 16.77 3.40
C SER A 67 -4.12 17.26 4.83
N PRO A 68 -3.40 18.30 5.29
CA PRO A 68 -3.67 18.89 6.60
C PRO A 68 -5.06 19.53 6.65
N THR A 69 -5.64 19.57 7.84
CA THR A 69 -6.83 20.39 8.13
C THR A 69 -6.48 21.50 9.11
N SER A 70 -7.42 22.42 9.34
CA SER A 70 -7.29 23.44 10.39
C SER A 70 -7.45 22.87 11.81
N GLN A 71 -7.96 21.65 11.94
CA GLN A 71 -8.18 20.99 13.22
C GLN A 71 -6.95 20.16 13.61
N LYS A 72 -6.56 20.27 14.88
CA LYS A 72 -5.47 19.46 15.43
C LYS A 72 -5.79 17.98 15.28
N ASP A 73 -4.77 17.17 15.00
CA ASP A 73 -4.87 15.70 14.92
C ASP A 73 -5.85 15.23 13.83
N SER A 74 -6.18 16.08 12.86
CA SER A 74 -7.13 15.79 11.80
C SER A 74 -6.54 16.04 10.41
N ILE A 75 -6.79 15.10 9.51
CA ILE A 75 -6.36 15.14 8.11
C ILE A 75 -7.58 15.00 7.19
N LEU A 76 -7.49 15.57 6.00
CA LEU A 76 -8.41 15.28 4.90
C LEU A 76 -7.86 14.09 4.12
N PHE A 77 -8.61 13.00 4.10
CA PHE A 77 -8.34 11.83 3.28
C PHE A 77 -9.20 11.92 2.01
N THR A 78 -8.55 12.20 0.89
CA THR A 78 -9.17 12.26 -0.44
C THR A 78 -8.71 11.05 -1.23
N TYR A 79 -9.60 10.46 -2.03
CA TYR A 79 -9.24 9.38 -2.91
C TYR A 79 -10.05 9.43 -4.20
N ALA A 80 -9.43 9.06 -5.32
CA ALA A 80 -10.11 9.01 -6.60
C ALA A 80 -9.80 7.73 -7.36
N ILE A 81 -10.86 7.11 -7.88
CA ILE A 81 -10.81 5.86 -8.62
C ILE A 81 -11.29 6.14 -10.04
N LYS A 82 -10.49 5.73 -11.02
CA LYS A 82 -10.89 5.67 -12.42
C LYS A 82 -11.46 4.30 -12.71
N GLN A 83 -12.74 4.25 -13.05
CA GLN A 83 -13.36 3.10 -13.70
C GLN A 83 -13.65 3.49 -15.14
N HIS A 84 -14.93 3.60 -15.53
CA HIS A 84 -15.35 4.24 -16.78
C HIS A 84 -15.27 5.77 -16.70
N VAL A 85 -15.51 6.32 -15.51
CA VAL A 85 -15.42 7.75 -15.17
C VAL A 85 -14.56 7.91 -13.93
N CYS A 86 -14.10 9.14 -13.68
CA CYS A 86 -13.43 9.48 -12.44
C CYS A 86 -14.45 9.72 -11.33
N ILE A 87 -14.28 9.00 -10.23
CA ILE A 87 -15.08 9.18 -9.03
C ILE A 87 -14.14 9.55 -7.90
N GLN A 88 -14.36 10.72 -7.30
CA GLN A 88 -13.58 11.24 -6.20
C GLN A 88 -14.43 11.33 -4.93
N PHE A 89 -13.81 10.99 -3.81
CA PHE A 89 -14.41 11.09 -2.48
C PHE A 89 -13.43 11.76 -1.53
N SER A 90 -13.96 12.42 -0.51
CA SER A 90 -13.16 13.00 0.56
C SER A 90 -13.86 12.79 1.90
N THR A 91 -13.08 12.47 2.93
CA THR A 91 -13.55 12.37 4.30
C THR A 91 -12.50 12.89 5.25
N THR A 92 -12.94 13.50 6.34
CA THR A 92 -12.04 13.82 7.45
C THR A 92 -11.68 12.54 8.20
N ALA A 93 -10.41 12.39 8.54
CA ALA A 93 -9.90 11.36 9.43
C ALA A 93 -9.17 11.99 10.62
N THR A 94 -9.13 11.27 11.73
CA THR A 94 -8.39 11.66 12.93
C THR A 94 -7.15 10.79 13.07
N ILE A 95 -5.99 11.38 13.37
CA ILE A 95 -4.77 10.65 13.70
C ILE A 95 -4.54 10.74 15.21
N LYS A 96 -4.54 9.60 15.90
CA LYS A 96 -4.17 9.52 17.31
C LYS A 96 -3.27 8.32 17.52
N ASN A 97 -2.14 8.50 18.20
CA ASN A 97 -1.16 7.43 18.45
C ASN A 97 -0.78 6.68 17.15
N ASN A 98 -0.49 7.43 16.08
CA ASN A 98 -0.17 6.92 14.73
C ASN A 98 -1.25 5.99 14.11
N THR A 99 -2.46 6.03 14.65
CA THR A 99 -3.61 5.32 14.12
C THR A 99 -4.53 6.33 13.47
N LEU A 100 -4.82 6.14 12.19
CA LEU A 100 -5.82 6.88 11.46
C LEU A 100 -7.20 6.28 11.78
N THR A 101 -8.19 7.11 12.05
CA THR A 101 -9.56 6.67 12.32
C THR A 101 -10.53 7.46 11.46
N ILE A 102 -11.46 6.77 10.81
CA ILE A 102 -12.54 7.38 10.03
C ILE A 102 -13.84 7.04 10.75
N ASN A 103 -14.44 8.03 11.41
CA ASN A 103 -15.68 7.88 12.18
C ASN A 103 -16.92 8.29 11.36
N ASN A 104 -16.93 7.96 10.07
CA ASN A 104 -18.04 8.25 9.16
C ASN A 104 -18.74 6.95 8.73
N MET A 105 -19.31 6.90 7.53
CA MET A 105 -20.22 5.83 7.06
C MET A 105 -19.71 4.39 7.23
N ILE A 106 -18.39 4.18 7.31
CA ILE A 106 -17.78 2.88 7.63
C ILE A 106 -16.71 3.13 8.70
N GLU A 107 -17.06 2.83 9.94
CA GLU A 107 -16.13 2.95 11.08
C GLU A 107 -14.93 2.02 10.87
N GLY A 108 -13.74 2.56 11.05
CA GLY A 108 -12.52 1.78 10.93
C GLY A 108 -11.28 2.54 11.34
N SER A 109 -10.21 1.78 11.46
CA SER A 109 -8.89 2.26 11.85
C SER A 109 -7.81 1.76 10.91
N GLY A 110 -6.87 2.63 10.60
CA GLY A 110 -5.72 2.37 9.75
C GLY A 110 -4.42 2.59 10.48
N VAL A 111 -3.44 1.74 10.20
CA VAL A 111 -2.04 1.93 10.58
C VAL A 111 -1.19 1.91 9.32
N PHE A 112 -0.02 2.52 9.40
CA PHE A 112 0.99 2.44 8.35
C PHE A 112 2.06 1.44 8.76
N LEU A 113 2.50 0.61 7.82
CA LEU A 113 3.51 -0.43 8.01
C LEU A 113 4.84 -0.02 7.36
N PRO A 114 5.96 -0.70 7.67
CA PRO A 114 7.25 -0.43 7.04
C PRO A 114 7.19 -0.60 5.53
N ALA A 115 7.85 0.29 4.81
CA ALA A 115 7.98 0.28 3.36
C ALA A 115 9.33 0.90 2.97
N ASN A 116 9.78 0.67 1.74
CA ASN A 116 10.98 1.34 1.21
C ASN A 116 10.69 2.82 0.92
N ASP A 117 11.75 3.63 0.77
CA ASP A 117 11.62 5.04 0.42
C ASP A 117 10.84 5.21 -0.89
N GLY A 118 9.93 6.19 -0.93
CA GLY A 118 9.01 6.41 -2.04
C GLY A 118 7.74 5.55 -1.99
N TYR A 119 7.57 4.74 -0.94
CA TYR A 119 6.37 3.92 -0.73
C TYR A 119 5.81 4.05 0.69
N LEU A 120 4.51 3.75 0.82
CA LEU A 120 3.81 3.57 2.08
C LEU A 120 2.95 2.31 2.00
N VAL A 121 2.81 1.59 3.11
CA VAL A 121 1.86 0.50 3.22
C VAL A 121 0.79 0.88 4.23
N MET A 122 -0.43 1.08 3.75
CA MET A 122 -1.58 1.33 4.61
C MET A 122 -2.28 0.01 4.91
N SER A 123 -2.57 -0.27 6.17
CA SER A 123 -3.36 -1.41 6.61
C SER A 123 -4.58 -0.91 7.37
N TYR A 124 -5.77 -1.10 6.82
CA TYR A 124 -7.02 -0.54 7.32
C TYR A 124 -8.01 -1.66 7.67
N LYS A 125 -8.62 -1.56 8.85
CA LYS A 125 -9.69 -2.44 9.30
C LYS A 125 -10.97 -1.65 9.47
N SER A 126 -12.03 -2.10 8.81
CA SER A 126 -13.38 -1.58 9.02
C SER A 126 -14.29 -2.62 9.65
N HIS A 127 -15.32 -2.13 10.33
CA HIS A 127 -16.32 -2.95 10.99
C HIS A 127 -17.70 -2.63 10.43
N ILE A 128 -18.38 -3.64 9.89
CA ILE A 128 -19.77 -3.53 9.42
C ILE A 128 -20.56 -4.65 10.09
N GLY A 129 -21.43 -4.28 11.03
CA GLY A 129 -22.11 -5.24 11.89
C GLY A 129 -21.09 -6.04 12.71
N THR A 130 -21.12 -7.36 12.57
CA THR A 130 -20.17 -8.27 13.25
C THR A 130 -18.96 -8.64 12.38
N THR A 131 -18.91 -8.17 11.13
CA THR A 131 -17.86 -8.53 10.18
C THR A 131 -16.74 -7.49 10.21
N THR A 132 -15.50 -7.97 10.26
CA THR A 132 -14.31 -7.12 10.12
C THR A 132 -13.73 -7.33 8.73
N TYR A 133 -13.66 -6.25 7.97
CA TYR A 133 -12.97 -6.20 6.69
C TYR A 133 -11.58 -5.63 6.89
N HIS A 134 -10.57 -6.29 6.34
CA HIS A 134 -9.18 -5.88 6.48
C HIS A 134 -8.61 -5.68 5.09
N PHE A 135 -8.29 -4.44 4.78
CA PHE A 135 -7.66 -4.01 3.55
C PHE A 135 -6.21 -3.63 3.81
N THR A 136 -5.34 -3.90 2.85
CA THR A 136 -4.04 -3.26 2.78
C THR A 136 -3.77 -2.77 1.38
N TYR A 137 -3.06 -1.65 1.28
CA TYR A 137 -2.70 -0.98 0.05
C TYR A 137 -1.23 -0.60 0.08
N LEU A 138 -0.51 -0.96 -0.98
CA LEU A 138 0.81 -0.41 -1.27
C LEU A 138 0.62 0.89 -2.07
N LEU A 139 1.16 1.97 -1.55
CA LEU A 139 1.06 3.31 -2.08
C LEU A 139 2.45 3.74 -2.55
N GLY A 140 2.60 4.22 -3.77
CA GLY A 140 3.85 4.76 -4.31
C GLY A 140 3.75 6.25 -4.60
N GLU A 141 4.85 6.99 -4.50
CA GLU A 141 4.94 8.38 -4.97
C GLU A 141 4.68 8.48 -6.48
N GLU A 142 5.08 7.45 -7.21
CA GLU A 142 4.87 7.30 -8.65
C GLU A 142 4.08 6.03 -8.96
N ALA A 143 3.46 5.97 -10.15
CA ALA A 143 2.84 4.77 -10.70
C ALA A 143 3.93 3.79 -11.21
N LYS A 144 4.80 3.33 -10.31
CA LYS A 144 5.89 2.38 -10.62
C LYS A 144 6.04 1.38 -9.48
N LEU A 145 6.40 0.15 -9.84
CA LEU A 145 6.58 -0.92 -8.88
C LEU A 145 7.67 -1.89 -9.32
N SER A 146 8.71 -2.04 -8.51
CA SER A 146 9.79 -2.99 -8.76
C SER A 146 9.47 -4.37 -8.18
N ASP A 147 10.16 -5.42 -8.64
CA ASP A 147 10.00 -6.78 -8.08
C ASP A 147 10.32 -6.84 -6.58
N SER A 148 11.29 -6.03 -6.12
CA SER A 148 11.65 -5.94 -4.70
C SER A 148 10.48 -5.40 -3.86
N GLU A 149 9.78 -4.38 -4.34
CA GLU A 149 8.60 -3.84 -3.66
C GLU A 149 7.44 -4.84 -3.67
N GLN A 150 7.25 -5.55 -4.79
CA GLN A 150 6.23 -6.60 -4.87
C GLN A 150 6.49 -7.69 -3.84
N ASP A 151 7.73 -8.15 -3.71
CA ASP A 151 8.08 -9.24 -2.80
C ASP A 151 8.03 -8.82 -1.33
N MET A 152 8.40 -7.57 -1.01
CA MET A 152 8.18 -7.00 0.31
C MET A 152 6.68 -7.01 0.66
N TYR A 153 5.85 -6.49 -0.25
CA TYR A 153 4.42 -6.37 0.00
C TYR A 153 3.71 -7.73 0.08
N LYS A 154 4.08 -8.71 -0.77
CA LYS A 154 3.57 -10.09 -0.66
C LYS A 154 3.83 -10.68 0.72
N LYS A 155 5.04 -10.52 1.26
CA LYS A 155 5.38 -11.02 2.61
C LYS A 155 4.54 -10.34 3.69
N GLN A 156 4.31 -9.04 3.60
CA GLN A 156 3.43 -8.34 4.53
C GLN A 156 1.99 -8.85 4.44
N VAL A 157 1.46 -9.02 3.24
CA VAL A 157 0.11 -9.57 2.98
C VAL A 157 -0.03 -10.98 3.56
N GLU A 158 0.97 -11.83 3.39
CA GLU A 158 1.03 -13.17 3.99
C GLU A 158 1.05 -13.10 5.53
N CYS A 159 1.89 -12.23 6.12
CA CYS A 159 1.95 -12.02 7.57
C CYS A 159 0.63 -11.50 8.16
N LEU A 160 -0.15 -10.73 7.39
CA LEU A 160 -1.48 -10.24 7.78
C LEU A 160 -2.58 -11.30 7.58
N GLY A 161 -2.30 -12.43 6.92
CA GLY A 161 -3.28 -13.49 6.64
C GLY A 161 -4.34 -13.09 5.61
N LEU A 162 -3.99 -12.21 4.67
CA LEU A 162 -4.90 -11.72 3.62
C LEU A 162 -4.79 -12.56 2.34
N LEU A 163 -5.74 -12.37 1.42
CA LEU A 163 -5.67 -12.97 0.09
C LEU A 163 -4.47 -12.41 -0.68
N ALA A 164 -3.92 -13.20 -1.62
CA ALA A 164 -2.80 -12.80 -2.46
C ALA A 164 -3.03 -11.42 -3.10
N PRO A 165 -2.02 -10.54 -3.13
CA PRO A 165 -2.21 -9.16 -3.55
C PRO A 165 -2.58 -9.07 -5.02
N VAL A 166 -3.38 -8.06 -5.35
CA VAL A 166 -3.66 -7.61 -6.71
C VAL A 166 -2.72 -6.44 -7.00
N PHE A 167 -1.95 -6.56 -8.07
CA PHE A 167 -1.10 -5.49 -8.59
C PHE A 167 -1.87 -4.72 -9.66
N MET A 168 -1.85 -3.39 -9.55
CA MET A 168 -2.61 -2.50 -10.44
C MET A 168 -1.92 -2.39 -11.81
N ASP A 169 -2.70 -2.08 -12.86
CA ASP A 169 -2.16 -1.69 -14.16
C ASP A 169 -1.69 -0.22 -14.10
N LEU A 170 -0.38 -0.03 -13.97
CA LEU A 170 0.23 1.27 -13.72
C LEU A 170 0.33 2.16 -14.96
N ASP A 171 0.06 1.61 -16.15
CA ASP A 171 0.05 2.38 -17.41
C ASP A 171 -1.28 3.12 -17.62
N LYS A 172 -2.27 2.89 -16.76
CA LYS A 172 -3.56 3.58 -16.80
C LYS A 172 -3.42 5.02 -16.30
N GLU A 173 -3.92 5.95 -17.11
CA GLU A 173 -3.97 7.37 -16.74
C GLU A 173 -4.76 7.59 -15.43
N LEU A 174 -4.16 8.34 -14.50
CA LEU A 174 -4.75 8.71 -13.22
C LEU A 174 -5.93 9.68 -13.37
N CYS A 175 -6.86 9.68 -12.42
CA CYS A 175 -7.82 10.77 -12.32
C CYS A 175 -7.11 12.10 -12.02
N PRO A 176 -7.59 13.22 -12.60
CA PRO A 176 -7.04 14.54 -12.29
C PRO A 176 -7.24 14.88 -10.81
N ASP A 177 -6.34 15.66 -10.25
CA ASP A 177 -6.62 16.40 -9.02
C ASP A 177 -7.66 17.46 -9.37
N GLU A 178 -8.86 17.40 -8.80
CA GLU A 178 -10.02 18.24 -9.13
C GLU A 178 -9.66 19.70 -9.52
N GLU A 179 -9.52 19.94 -10.82
CA GLU A 179 -9.64 21.25 -11.45
C GLU A 179 -10.22 21.05 -12.86
N LYS A 180 -11.48 20.59 -12.91
CA LYS A 180 -12.49 20.76 -14.00
C LYS A 180 -13.69 19.81 -13.78
N ALA A 181 -14.44 20.01 -12.71
CA ALA A 181 -15.88 19.78 -12.80
C ALA A 181 -16.49 21.13 -13.24
N PRO A 182 -17.33 21.19 -14.30
CA PRO A 182 -18.01 22.43 -14.65
C PRO A 182 -18.81 22.91 -13.44
N VAL A 183 -18.67 24.18 -13.12
CA VAL A 183 -19.62 24.85 -12.23
C VAL A 183 -20.99 24.74 -12.90
N MET A 184 -21.93 24.05 -12.24
CA MET A 184 -23.36 24.21 -12.50
C MET A 184 -23.96 25.06 -11.40
#